data_AF-A0A1W9UGP7-F1
#
_entry.id   AF-A0A1W9UGP7-F1
#
_cell.length_a   1.000
_cell.length_b   1.000
_cell.length_c   1.000
_cell.angle_alpha   90.00
_cell.angle_beta   90.00
_cell.angle_gamma   90.00
#
_symmetry.space_group_name_H-M   'P 1'
#
loop_
_entity.id
_entity.type
_entity.pdbx_description
1 polymer ?
#
loop_
_entity_poly.entity_id
_entity_poly.type
_entity_poly.pdbx_seq_one_letter_code
_entity_poly.pdbx_strand_id
1 'polypeptide(L)' 'MKNFSVSIAVLALILNIFGGMSALGGVYLIALKSGVDFFGWGDARSVGYLLFCVGLCLVCAGIVLAKYSRK' A
#
# COMPACT_ATOMS: atom_id res chain seq x y z
N MET A 1 -9.05 -3.68 28.97
CA MET A 1 -9.40 -3.96 27.54
C MET A 1 -9.56 -2.69 26.68
N LYS A 2 -9.02 -1.50 27.06
CA LYS A 2 -9.09 -0.28 26.22
C LYS A 2 -7.89 -0.17 25.25
N ASN A 3 -6.74 -0.71 25.63
CA ASN A 3 -5.51 -0.58 24.87
C ASN A 3 -5.52 -1.39 23.56
N PHE A 4 -6.21 -2.54 23.53
CA PHE A 4 -6.18 -3.44 22.38
C PHE A 4 -6.90 -2.84 21.17
N SER A 5 -8.09 -2.25 21.36
CA SER A 5 -8.83 -1.54 20.30
C SER A 5 -8.07 -0.33 19.75
N VAL A 6 -7.39 0.42 20.63
CA VAL A 6 -6.55 1.55 20.22
C VAL A 6 -5.35 1.08 19.40
N SER A 7 -4.65 0.02 19.83
CA SER A 7 -3.53 -0.54 19.08
C SER A 7 -3.94 -1.01 17.68
N ILE A 8 -5.08 -1.69 17.53
CA ILE A 8 -5.58 -2.16 16.23
C ILE A 8 -5.96 -0.97 15.34
N ALA A 9 -6.57 0.07 15.90
CA ALA A 9 -6.93 1.27 15.16
C ALA A 9 -5.68 2.01 14.63
N VAL A 10 -4.63 2.11 15.45
CA VAL A 10 -3.34 2.69 15.03
C VAL A 10 -2.69 1.85 13.93
N LEU A 11 -2.70 0.52 14.06
CA LEU A 11 -2.16 -0.39 13.06
C LEU A 11 -2.90 -0.29 11.71
N ALA A 12 -4.23 -0.19 11.76
CA ALA A 12 -5.07 0.02 10.59
C ALA A 12 -4.76 1.35 9.90
N LEU A 13 -4.52 2.42 10.67
CA LEU A 13 -4.14 3.73 10.15
C LEU A 13 -2.79 3.67 9.44
N ILE A 14 -1.78 3.04 10.06
CA ILE A 14 -0.44 2.90 9.48
C ILE A 14 -0.51 2.12 8.17
N LEU A 15 -1.19 0.98 8.15
CA LEU A 15 -1.35 0.16 6.95
C LEU A 15 -2.05 0.91 5.81
N ASN A 16 -3.05 1.73 6.12
CA ASN A 16 -3.76 2.51 5.12
C ASN A 16 -2.87 3.62 4.54
N ILE A 17 -2.13 4.34 5.40
CA ILE A 17 -1.19 5.38 4.97
C ILE A 17 -0.06 4.76 4.12
N PHE A 18 0.55 3.66 4.59
CA PHE A 18 1.64 3.00 3.87
C PHE A 18 1.17 2.40 2.55
N GLY A 19 0.02 1.72 2.55
CA GLY A 19 -0.59 1.17 1.34
C GLY A 19 -0.93 2.25 0.32
N GLY A 20 -1.47 3.38 0.78
CA GLY A 20 -1.75 4.55 -0.06
C GLY A 20 -0.49 5.16 -0.66
N MET A 21 0.57 5.33 0.13
CA MET A 21 1.87 5.81 -0.37
C MET A 21 2.51 4.82 -1.35
N SER A 22 2.44 3.52 -1.10
CA SER A 22 2.93 2.50 -2.04
C SER A 22 2.15 2.48 -3.35
N ALA A 23 0.82 2.64 -3.29
CA ALA A 23 -0.01 2.72 -4.50
C ALA A 23 0.30 3.98 -5.32
N LEU A 24 0.40 5.15 -4.67
CA LEU A 24 0.78 6.39 -5.34
C LEU A 24 2.20 6.33 -5.91
N GLY A 25 3.16 5.73 -5.17
CA GLY A 25 4.51 5.48 -5.65
C GLY A 25 4.57 4.53 -6.85
N GLY A 26 3.72 3.49 -6.85
CA GLY A 26 3.56 2.58 -7.99
C GLY A 26 3.01 3.30 -9.23
N VAL A 27 1.98 4.12 -9.08
CA VAL A 27 1.43 4.94 -10.18
C VAL A 27 2.46 5.96 -10.67
N TYR A 28 3.19 6.60 -9.77
CA TYR A 28 4.25 7.55 -10.11
C TYR A 28 5.36 6.88 -10.94
N LEU A 29 5.77 5.67 -10.56
CA LEU A 29 6.73 4.85 -11.32
C LEU A 29 6.20 4.47 -12.72
N ILE A 30 4.92 4.10 -12.84
CA ILE A 30 4.30 3.79 -14.14
C ILE A 30 4.23 5.03 -15.03
N ALA A 31 3.85 6.18 -14.47
CA ALA A 31 3.56 7.41 -15.21
C ALA A 31 4.82 8.17 -15.63
N LEU A 32 5.84 8.28 -14.77
CA LEU A 32 7.03 9.12 -15.02
C LEU A 32 8.25 8.32 -15.48
N LYS A 33 8.29 7.00 -15.24
CA LYS A 33 9.37 6.11 -15.68
C LYS A 33 8.94 5.08 -16.71
N SER A 34 7.93 5.36 -17.54
CA SER A 34 7.63 4.49 -18.69
C SER A 34 8.84 4.43 -19.65
N GLY A 35 9.48 3.26 -19.73
CA GLY A 35 10.61 3.00 -20.63
C GLY A 35 12.00 3.04 -20.00
N VAL A 36 12.11 3.12 -18.67
CA VAL A 36 13.41 3.01 -17.99
C VAL A 36 13.53 1.61 -17.39
N ASP A 37 14.40 0.77 -17.97
CA ASP A 37 14.78 -0.50 -17.36
C ASP A 37 15.40 -0.26 -15.98
N PHE A 38 14.77 -0.81 -14.95
CA PHE A 38 15.39 -0.83 -13.62
C PHE A 38 16.47 -1.90 -13.62
N PHE A 39 17.67 -1.52 -14.08
CA PHE A 39 18.91 -2.21 -13.75
C PHE A 39 18.88 -3.73 -14.03
N GLY A 40 18.20 -4.16 -15.10
CA GLY A 40 18.08 -5.57 -15.50
C GLY A 40 17.07 -6.43 -14.70
N TRP A 41 16.31 -5.85 -13.77
CA TRP A 41 15.26 -6.56 -12.99
C TRP A 41 13.86 -6.45 -13.61
N GLY A 42 13.73 -5.77 -14.74
CA GLY A 42 12.50 -5.66 -15.51
C GLY A 42 12.03 -4.22 -15.74
N ASP A 43 11.03 -4.08 -16.61
CA ASP A 43 10.44 -2.81 -17.00
C ASP A 43 9.85 -2.07 -15.77
N ALA A 44 10.12 -0.77 -15.65
CA ALA A 44 9.57 0.08 -14.61
C ALA A 44 8.05 -0.02 -14.48
N ARG A 45 7.34 -0.33 -15.58
CA ARG A 45 5.90 -0.59 -15.53
C ARG A 45 5.55 -1.83 -14.73
N SER A 46 6.29 -2.93 -14.91
CA SER A 46 6.01 -4.20 -14.22
C SER A 46 6.22 -4.06 -12.71
N VAL A 47 7.30 -3.39 -12.30
CA VAL A 47 7.58 -3.09 -10.88
C VAL A 47 6.53 -2.12 -10.33
N GLY A 48 6.15 -1.10 -11.09
CA GLY A 48 5.11 -0.16 -10.71
C GLY A 48 3.74 -0.82 -10.52
N TYR A 49 3.37 -1.77 -11.38
CA TYR A 49 2.14 -2.56 -11.25
C TYR A 49 2.17 -3.46 -10.01
N LEU A 50 3.31 -4.10 -9.71
CA LEU A 50 3.46 -4.86 -8.46
C LEU A 50 3.29 -3.96 -7.24
N LEU A 51 3.97 -2.81 -7.20
CA LEU A 51 3.88 -1.87 -6.07
C LEU A 51 2.46 -1.34 -5.90
N PHE A 52 1.77 -1.08 -7.02
CA PHE A 52 0.38 -0.65 -7.01
C PHE A 52 -0.54 -1.73 -6.47
N CYS A 53 -0.39 -2.97 -6.94
CA CYS A 53 -1.20 -4.11 -6.51
C CYS A 53 -0.98 -4.41 -5.01
N VAL A 54 0.27 -4.43 -4.56
CA VAL A 54 0.61 -4.62 -3.14
C VAL A 54 0.09 -3.46 -2.28
N GLY A 55 0.23 -2.23 -2.75
CA GLY A 55 -0.31 -1.04 -2.09
C GLY A 55 -1.82 -1.11 -1.88
N LEU A 56 -2.58 -1.51 -2.92
CA LEU A 56 -4.02 -1.72 -2.80
C LEU A 56 -4.38 -2.82 -1.80
N CYS A 57 -3.66 -3.95 -1.81
CA CYS A 57 -3.88 -5.03 -0.86
C CYS A 57 -3.67 -4.56 0.60
N LEU A 58 -2.64 -3.74 0.85
CA LEU A 58 -2.40 -3.14 2.17
C LEU A 58 -3.52 -2.18 2.59
N VAL A 59 -4.03 -1.35 1.68
CA VAL A 59 -5.16 -0.45 1.96
C VAL A 59 -6.42 -1.25 2.29
N CYS A 60 -6.73 -2.28 1.49
CA CYS A 60 -7.88 -3.16 1.76
C CYS A 60 -7.77 -3.83 3.13
N ALA A 61 -6.60 -4.39 3.46
CA ALA A 61 -6.35 -5.00 4.78
C ALA A 61 -6.52 -3.98 5.91
N GLY A 62 -5.98 -2.77 5.76
CA GLY A 62 -6.13 -1.67 6.72
C GLY A 62 -7.59 -1.28 6.96
N ILE A 63 -8.42 -1.22 5.91
CA ILE A 63 -9.85 -0.91 6.03
C ILE A 63 -10.61 -2.04 6.75
N VAL A 64 -10.30 -3.30 6.46
CA VAL A 64 -10.92 -4.46 7.15
C VAL A 64 -10.55 -4.46 8.63
N LEU A 65 -9.29 -4.20 8.98
CA LEU A 65 -8.82 -4.06 10.35
C LEU A 65 -9.49 -2.89 11.07
N ALA A 66 -9.64 -1.74 10.41
CA ALA A 66 -10.36 -0.58 10.96
C ALA A 66 -11.85 -0.90 11.20
N LYS A 67 -12.51 -1.62 10.28
CA LYS A 67 -13.88 -2.08 10.46
C LYS A 67 -14.02 -3.05 11.63
N TYR A 68 -13.08 -3.97 11.78
CA TYR A 68 -13.11 -4.95 12.87
C TYR A 68 -12.89 -4.30 14.23
N SER A 69 -11.99 -3.31 14.33
CA SER A 69 -11.74 -2.56 15.57
C SER A 69 -12.96 -1.74 16.04
N ARG A 70 -13.79 -1.27 15.10
CA ARG A 70 -15.03 -0.53 15.42
C ARG A 70 -16.21 -1.41 15.85
N LYS A 71 -16.12 -2.73 15.69
CA LYS A 71 -17.20 -3.67 16.03
C LYS A 71 -16.99 -4.24 17.43
#